data_AF-A0A2W4T0Y6-F1
#
_entry.id   AF-A0A2W4T0Y6-F1
#
_cell.length_a   1.000
_cell.length_b   1.000
_cell.length_c   1.000
_cell.angle_alpha   90.00
_cell.angle_beta   90.00
_cell.angle_gamma   90.00
#
_symmetry.space_group_name_H-M   'P 1'
#
loop_
_entity.id
_entity.type
_entity.pdbx_description
1 polymer ?
#
loop_
_entity_poly.entity_id
_entity_poly.type
_entity_poly.pdbx_seq_one_letter_code
_entity_poly.pdbx_strand_id
1 'polypeptide(L)'
;MNEPTRQHARQRLDDRLGRLNPVERFKEPPKGWIKAIREALGMTGVQFAQRLGVRPQTADALERSEATGVIKLATLRRAAEALDCTLVYALVPKTPLERTVNDRARAIAIRDLGRVSHSMKLEAQGTGDADLEARIEAYIRDTLTERDLWRPL
;
A
#
# COMPACT_ATOMS: atom_id res chain seq x y z
N MET A 1 -14.18 -8.39 16.87
CA MET A 1 -12.78 -8.76 17.18
C MET A 1 -12.32 -7.85 18.31
N ASN A 2 -11.60 -8.37 19.29
CA ASN A 2 -11.08 -7.57 20.40
C ASN A 2 -9.72 -6.95 19.99
N GLU A 3 -9.35 -5.81 20.59
CA GLU A 3 -8.09 -5.07 20.37
C GLU A 3 -6.84 -5.98 20.27
N PRO A 4 -6.55 -6.88 21.23
CA PRO A 4 -5.34 -7.71 21.19
C PRO A 4 -5.33 -8.70 20.01
N THR A 5 -6.51 -9.09 19.51
CA THR A 5 -6.62 -9.98 18.34
C THR A 5 -6.18 -9.27 17.06
N ARG A 6 -6.44 -7.95 16.93
CA ARG A 6 -6.06 -7.18 15.73
C ARG A 6 -4.59 -6.80 15.72
N GLN A 7 -4.02 -6.42 16.87
CA GLN A 7 -2.59 -6.17 16.97
C GLN A 7 -1.78 -7.42 16.55
N HIS A 8 -2.18 -8.59 17.05
CA HIS A 8 -1.57 -9.85 16.62
C HIS A 8 -1.79 -10.14 15.13
N ALA A 9 -2.94 -9.79 14.57
CA ALA A 9 -3.19 -9.93 13.13
C ALA A 9 -2.28 -9.01 12.30
N ARG A 10 -2.07 -7.76 12.73
CA ARG A 10 -1.14 -6.81 12.11
C ARG A 10 0.29 -7.35 12.14
N GLN A 11 0.75 -7.82 13.31
CA GLN A 11 2.08 -8.43 13.46
C GLN A 11 2.29 -9.61 12.51
N ARG A 12 1.32 -10.54 12.42
CA ARG A 12 1.43 -11.70 11.52
C ARG A 12 1.45 -11.31 10.05
N LEU A 13 0.74 -10.25 9.66
CA LEU A 13 0.78 -9.72 8.30
C LEU A 13 2.13 -9.06 8.02
N ASP A 14 2.64 -8.26 8.95
CA ASP A 14 3.97 -7.63 8.84
C ASP A 14 5.09 -8.69 8.72
N ASP A 15 5.06 -9.74 9.55
CA ASP A 15 6.04 -10.83 9.51
C ASP A 15 6.02 -11.59 8.17
N ARG A 16 4.84 -11.71 7.55
CA ARG A 16 4.67 -12.40 6.27
C ARG A 16 5.07 -11.51 5.10
N LEU A 17 4.59 -10.27 5.07
CA LEU A 17 4.73 -9.33 3.94
C LEU A 17 6.10 -8.65 3.96
N GLY A 18 6.68 -8.43 5.14
CA GLY A 18 8.02 -7.85 5.29
C GLY A 18 9.13 -8.66 4.61
N ARG A 19 8.91 -9.97 4.41
CA ARG A 19 9.84 -10.85 3.66
C ARG A 19 9.99 -10.47 2.19
N LEU A 20 9.07 -9.67 1.64
CA LEU A 20 9.12 -9.17 0.27
C LEU A 20 9.98 -7.90 0.12
N ASN A 21 10.43 -7.30 1.23
CA ASN A 21 11.29 -6.12 1.17
C ASN A 21 12.76 -6.50 0.86
N PRO A 22 13.53 -5.61 0.18
CA PRO A 22 13.08 -4.36 -0.45
C PRO A 22 12.33 -4.60 -1.77
N VAL A 23 11.20 -3.88 -1.96
CA VAL A 23 10.32 -4.02 -3.15
C VAL A 23 11.00 -3.55 -4.44
N GLU A 24 12.04 -2.74 -4.32
CA GLU A 24 12.86 -2.20 -5.40
C GLU A 24 13.51 -3.31 -6.24
N ARG A 25 13.69 -4.51 -5.67
CA ARG A 25 14.14 -5.72 -6.39
C ARG A 25 13.15 -6.17 -7.46
N PHE A 26 11.89 -5.78 -7.35
CA PHE A 26 10.80 -6.09 -8.28
C PHE A 26 10.46 -4.90 -9.18
N LYS A 27 11.32 -3.88 -9.25
CA LYS A 27 11.09 -2.72 -10.10
C LYS A 27 10.91 -3.15 -11.55
N GLU A 28 9.79 -2.72 -12.13
CA GLU A 28 9.42 -3.08 -13.49
C GLU A 28 10.39 -2.48 -14.54
N PRO A 29 10.69 -3.22 -15.61
CA PRO A 29 11.41 -2.67 -16.76
C PRO A 29 10.64 -1.49 -17.40
N PRO A 30 11.32 -0.53 -18.07
CA PRO A 30 10.66 0.64 -18.66
C PRO A 30 9.54 0.35 -19.67
N LYS A 31 9.57 -0.83 -20.29
CA LYS A 31 8.56 -1.29 -21.25
C LYS A 31 7.65 -2.40 -20.71
N GLY A 32 7.67 -2.63 -19.40
CA GLY A 32 6.91 -3.69 -18.73
C GLY A 32 7.58 -5.06 -18.76
N TRP A 33 7.12 -5.95 -17.86
CA TRP A 33 7.61 -7.32 -17.73
C TRP A 33 7.21 -8.19 -18.92
N ILE A 34 6.00 -8.00 -19.46
CA ILE A 34 5.50 -8.82 -20.57
C ILE A 34 6.42 -8.68 -21.77
N LYS A 35 6.73 -7.45 -22.17
CA LYS A 35 7.58 -7.17 -23.31
C LYS A 35 9.01 -7.70 -23.09
N ALA A 36 9.55 -7.44 -21.90
CA ALA A 36 10.91 -7.85 -21.54
C ALA A 36 11.06 -9.38 -21.59
N ILE A 37 10.12 -10.12 -21.01
CA ILE A 37 10.13 -11.59 -21.02
C ILE A 37 9.93 -12.12 -22.44
N ARG A 38 8.95 -11.60 -23.19
CA ARG A 38 8.72 -12.00 -24.58
C ARG A 38 9.98 -11.86 -25.43
N GLU A 39 10.68 -10.73 -25.31
CA GLU A 39 11.91 -10.45 -26.06
C GLU A 39 13.07 -11.34 -25.60
N ALA A 40 13.21 -11.60 -24.31
CA ALA A 40 14.20 -12.52 -23.77
C ALA A 40 13.99 -13.98 -24.26
N LEU A 41 12.73 -14.37 -24.50
CA LEU A 41 12.38 -15.67 -25.09
C LEU A 41 12.55 -15.70 -26.62
N GLY A 42 12.95 -14.59 -27.26
CA GLY A 42 13.09 -14.50 -28.72
C GLY A 42 11.77 -14.50 -29.49
N MET A 43 10.64 -14.20 -28.82
CA MET A 43 9.32 -14.19 -29.46
C MET A 43 9.01 -12.85 -30.13
N THR A 44 8.51 -12.89 -31.35
CA THR A 44 7.93 -11.71 -32.01
C THR A 44 6.57 -11.35 -31.41
N GLY A 45 6.13 -10.09 -31.58
CA GLY A 45 4.78 -9.67 -31.16
C GLY A 45 3.65 -10.47 -31.82
N VAL A 46 3.86 -10.93 -33.06
CA VAL A 46 2.89 -11.78 -33.78
C VAL A 46 2.79 -13.17 -33.14
N GLN A 47 3.92 -13.81 -32.81
CA GLN A 47 3.93 -15.11 -32.13
C GLN A 47 3.30 -15.02 -30.73
N PHE A 48 3.58 -13.94 -30.00
CA PHE A 48 2.94 -13.71 -28.70
C PHE A 48 1.43 -13.51 -28.82
N ALA A 49 0.97 -12.75 -29.82
CA ALA A 49 -0.45 -12.58 -30.10
C ALA A 49 -1.13 -13.93 -30.43
N GLN A 50 -0.46 -14.79 -31.20
CA GLN A 50 -0.93 -16.14 -31.50
C GLN A 50 -1.04 -17.01 -30.23
N ARG A 51 -0.03 -17.03 -29.35
CA ARG A 51 -0.12 -17.74 -28.05
C ARG A 51 -1.24 -17.20 -27.16
N LEU A 52 -1.50 -15.89 -27.21
CA LEU A 52 -2.61 -15.25 -26.49
C LEU A 52 -3.99 -15.50 -27.10
N GLY A 53 -4.06 -15.99 -28.36
CA GLY A 53 -5.31 -16.12 -29.11
C GLY A 53 -5.94 -14.78 -29.50
N VAL A 54 -5.13 -13.75 -29.77
CA VAL A 54 -5.59 -12.39 -30.11
C VAL A 54 -4.91 -11.85 -31.38
N ARG A 55 -5.40 -10.72 -31.88
CA ARG A 55 -4.76 -10.03 -33.02
C ARG A 55 -3.44 -9.36 -32.59
N PRO A 56 -2.43 -9.23 -33.48
CA PRO A 56 -1.17 -8.56 -33.15
C PRO A 56 -1.32 -7.16 -32.54
N GLN A 57 -2.26 -6.35 -33.06
CA GLN A 57 -2.57 -5.02 -32.51
C GLN A 57 -3.06 -5.07 -31.06
N THR A 58 -3.80 -6.12 -30.69
CA THR A 58 -4.29 -6.33 -29.32
C THR A 58 -3.15 -6.68 -28.38
N ALA A 59 -2.20 -7.52 -28.82
CA ALA A 59 -1.03 -7.86 -28.02
C ALA A 59 -0.12 -6.64 -27.80
N ASP A 60 0.08 -5.82 -28.83
CA ASP A 60 0.86 -4.58 -28.72
C ASP A 60 0.18 -3.54 -27.80
N ALA A 61 -1.14 -3.38 -27.91
CA ALA A 61 -1.91 -2.54 -26.99
C ALA A 61 -1.85 -3.05 -25.53
N LEU A 62 -1.81 -4.38 -25.35
CA LEU A 62 -1.66 -5.01 -24.04
C LEU A 62 -0.30 -4.67 -23.42
N GLU A 63 0.80 -4.84 -24.15
CA GLU A 63 2.15 -4.45 -23.68
C GLU A 63 2.20 -2.96 -23.32
N ARG A 64 1.62 -2.09 -24.18
CA ARG A 64 1.55 -0.65 -23.90
C ARG A 64 0.73 -0.33 -22.66
N SER A 65 -0.36 -1.07 -22.41
CA SER A 65 -1.19 -0.86 -21.22
C SER A 65 -0.48 -1.29 -19.92
N GLU A 66 0.38 -2.32 -19.98
CA GLU A 66 1.20 -2.71 -18.85
C GLU A 66 2.24 -1.63 -18.54
N ALA A 67 2.99 -1.20 -19.56
CA ALA A 67 4.02 -0.18 -19.41
C ALA A 67 3.49 1.18 -18.91
N THR A 68 2.21 1.47 -19.14
CA THR A 68 1.54 2.69 -18.66
C THR A 68 0.75 2.50 -17.36
N GLY A 69 0.76 1.30 -16.78
CA GLY A 69 0.11 1.00 -15.50
C GLY A 69 -1.43 0.93 -15.54
N VAL A 70 -2.03 0.87 -16.72
CA VAL A 70 -3.50 0.82 -16.91
C VAL A 70 -4.03 -0.58 -17.23
N ILE A 71 -3.14 -1.58 -17.31
CA ILE A 71 -3.53 -2.96 -17.60
C ILE A 71 -4.42 -3.53 -16.48
N LYS A 72 -5.48 -4.23 -16.87
CA LYS A 72 -6.31 -4.97 -15.93
C LYS A 72 -5.54 -6.19 -15.41
N LEU A 73 -5.63 -6.47 -14.11
CA LEU A 73 -4.95 -7.62 -13.50
C LEU A 73 -5.30 -8.96 -14.17
N ALA A 74 -6.55 -9.14 -14.61
CA ALA A 74 -6.97 -10.33 -15.35
C ALA A 74 -6.26 -10.47 -16.71
N THR A 75 -6.03 -9.34 -17.40
CA THR A 75 -5.30 -9.31 -18.67
C THR A 75 -3.83 -9.60 -18.46
N LEU A 76 -3.21 -8.99 -17.44
CA LEU A 76 -1.82 -9.26 -17.07
C LEU A 76 -1.61 -10.74 -16.72
N ARG A 77 -2.57 -11.36 -16.00
CA ARG A 77 -2.53 -12.80 -15.70
C ARG A 77 -2.54 -13.64 -16.96
N ARG A 78 -3.48 -13.38 -17.88
CA ARG A 78 -3.54 -14.11 -19.17
C ARG A 78 -2.25 -13.97 -19.99
N ALA A 79 -1.64 -12.80 -19.99
CA ALA A 79 -0.37 -12.57 -20.67
C ALA A 79 0.78 -13.33 -20.02
N ALA A 80 0.84 -13.37 -18.68
CA ALA A 80 1.81 -14.18 -17.95
C ALA A 80 1.67 -15.67 -18.30
N GLU A 81 0.45 -16.22 -18.26
CA GLU A 81 0.21 -17.63 -18.62
C GLU A 81 0.64 -17.93 -20.06
N ALA A 82 0.38 -17.02 -21.01
CA ALA A 82 0.80 -17.19 -22.40
C ALA A 82 2.33 -17.18 -22.58
N LEU A 83 3.08 -16.61 -21.62
CA LEU A 83 4.54 -16.62 -21.54
C LEU A 83 5.07 -17.72 -20.61
N ASP A 84 4.25 -18.71 -20.23
CA ASP A 84 4.58 -19.76 -19.26
C ASP A 84 5.05 -19.19 -17.90
N CYS A 85 4.46 -18.06 -17.49
CA CYS A 85 4.76 -17.36 -16.25
C CYS A 85 3.53 -17.30 -15.34
N THR A 86 3.75 -17.33 -14.02
CA THR A 86 2.69 -17.10 -13.03
C THR A 86 2.69 -15.65 -12.56
N LEU A 87 1.55 -14.98 -12.63
CA LEU A 87 1.39 -13.65 -12.04
C LEU A 87 1.24 -13.75 -10.51
N VAL A 88 2.20 -13.19 -9.79
CA VAL A 88 2.14 -12.99 -8.33
C VAL A 88 1.76 -11.54 -8.03
N TYR A 89 0.67 -11.34 -7.28
CA TYR A 89 0.22 -10.01 -6.82
C TYR A 89 0.35 -9.92 -5.30
N ALA A 90 1.01 -8.88 -4.81
CA ALA A 90 1.23 -8.65 -3.39
C ALA A 90 1.04 -7.17 -3.05
N LEU A 91 0.52 -6.92 -1.84
CA LEU A 91 0.53 -5.61 -1.21
C LEU A 91 1.58 -5.63 -0.10
N VAL A 92 2.60 -4.79 -0.20
CA VAL A 92 3.69 -4.71 0.78
C VAL A 92 3.55 -3.41 1.58
N PRO A 93 3.38 -3.46 2.91
CA PRO A 93 3.30 -2.26 3.73
C PRO A 93 4.59 -1.42 3.63
N LYS A 94 4.45 -0.11 3.39
CA LYS A 94 5.60 0.84 3.40
C LYS A 94 6.22 0.98 4.79
N THR A 95 5.41 0.80 5.82
CA THR A 95 5.79 0.75 7.23
C THR A 95 4.98 -0.35 7.91
N PRO A 96 5.40 -0.84 9.09
CA PRO A 96 4.61 -1.82 9.84
C PRO A 96 3.16 -1.35 10.02
N LEU A 97 2.21 -2.28 9.90
CA LEU A 97 0.79 -1.98 10.02
C LEU A 97 0.44 -1.41 11.40
N GLU A 98 1.12 -1.86 12.46
CA GLU A 98 0.97 -1.29 13.80
C GLU A 98 1.34 0.20 13.84
N ARG A 99 2.45 0.54 13.19
CA ARG A 99 2.90 1.93 13.10
C ARG A 99 1.88 2.79 12.35
N THR A 100 1.27 2.26 11.29
CA THR A 100 0.22 2.97 10.53
C THR A 100 -0.97 3.32 11.43
N VAL A 101 -1.34 2.44 12.36
CA VAL A 101 -2.43 2.67 13.33
C VAL A 101 -2.04 3.72 14.35
N ASN A 102 -0.82 3.63 14.91
CA ASN A 102 -0.32 4.58 15.90
C ASN A 102 -0.17 5.99 15.32
N ASP A 103 0.41 6.10 14.12
CA ASP A 103 0.55 7.38 13.41
C ASP A 103 -0.82 8.02 13.15
N ARG A 104 -1.84 7.21 12.84
CA ARG A 104 -3.22 7.68 12.65
C ARG A 104 -3.87 8.16 13.94
N ALA A 105 -3.72 7.40 15.03
CA ALA A 105 -4.23 7.77 16.35
C ALA A 105 -3.63 9.10 16.81
N ARG A 106 -2.31 9.26 16.65
CA ARG A 106 -1.59 10.49 16.97
C ARG A 106 -2.05 11.67 16.13
N ALA A 107 -2.28 11.49 14.83
CA ALA A 107 -2.79 12.56 13.97
C ALA A 107 -4.18 13.06 14.41
N ILE A 108 -5.06 12.16 14.85
CA ILE A 108 -6.38 12.52 15.38
C ILE A 108 -6.24 13.28 16.71
N ALA A 109 -5.45 12.74 17.64
CA ALA A 109 -5.22 13.36 18.95
C ALA A 109 -4.66 14.79 18.82
N ILE A 110 -3.66 14.99 17.96
CA ILE A 110 -3.08 16.32 17.70
C ILE A 110 -4.12 17.29 17.14
N ARG A 111 -4.97 16.84 16.19
CA ARG A 111 -6.03 17.67 15.63
C ARG A 111 -7.03 18.08 16.70
N ASP A 112 -7.49 17.14 17.51
CA ASP A 112 -8.56 17.39 18.48
C ASP A 112 -8.08 18.21 19.68
N LEU A 113 -6.88 17.91 20.21
CA LEU A 113 -6.23 18.74 21.22
C LEU A 113 -5.83 20.12 20.66
N GLY A 114 -5.49 20.21 19.37
CA GLY A 114 -5.24 21.48 18.67
C GLY A 114 -6.49 22.37 18.57
N ARG A 115 -7.66 21.78 18.30
CA ARG A 115 -8.94 22.51 18.31
C ARG A 115 -9.30 23.01 19.71
N VAL A 116 -9.09 22.18 20.72
CA VAL A 116 -9.34 22.55 22.13
C VAL A 116 -8.37 23.63 22.60
N SER A 117 -7.09 23.55 22.24
CA SER A 117 -6.08 24.55 22.62
C SER A 117 -6.26 25.90 21.94
N HIS A 118 -6.82 25.96 20.72
CA HIS A 118 -7.30 27.21 20.12
C HIS A 118 -8.48 27.84 20.90
N SER A 119 -9.32 27.02 21.56
CA SER A 119 -10.38 27.49 22.46
C SER A 119 -9.85 27.90 23.84
N MET A 120 -8.66 27.44 24.26
CA MET A 120 -8.07 27.70 25.58
C MET A 120 -6.88 28.69 25.57
N LYS A 121 -6.50 29.22 24.40
CA LYS A 121 -5.45 30.24 24.23
C LYS A 121 -5.73 31.58 24.95
N LEU A 122 -6.85 31.69 25.67
CA LEU A 122 -7.19 32.82 26.53
C LEU A 122 -6.74 32.64 27.99
N GLU A 123 -6.27 31.45 28.44
CA GLU A 123 -6.08 31.23 29.89
C GLU A 123 -4.68 30.85 30.41
N ALA A 124 -3.74 30.30 29.63
CA ALA A 124 -2.41 30.02 30.21
C ALA A 124 -1.29 29.83 29.18
N GLN A 125 -0.31 30.73 29.22
CA GLN A 125 1.05 30.44 28.73
C GLN A 125 1.74 29.51 29.73
N GLY A 126 2.29 28.39 29.24
CA GLY A 126 3.41 27.72 29.91
C GLY A 126 3.17 26.27 30.31
N THR A 127 3.05 25.35 29.35
CA THR A 127 3.52 23.97 29.54
C THR A 127 4.17 23.47 28.25
N GLY A 128 5.38 22.88 28.37
CA GLY A 128 6.26 22.53 27.25
C GLY A 128 5.89 21.23 26.53
N ASP A 129 6.64 20.90 25.48
CA ASP A 129 6.41 19.77 24.57
C ASP A 129 6.21 18.42 25.26
N ALA A 130 6.84 18.18 26.42
CA ALA A 130 6.66 16.95 27.20
C ALA A 130 5.26 16.80 27.82
N ASP A 131 4.60 17.91 28.19
CA ASP A 131 3.22 17.91 28.67
C ASP A 131 2.25 17.63 27.51
N LEU A 132 2.58 18.14 26.31
CA LEU A 132 1.77 17.88 25.11
C LEU A 132 1.78 16.40 24.72
N GLU A 133 2.94 15.73 24.73
CA GLU A 133 2.98 14.31 24.39
C GLU A 133 2.27 13.43 25.42
N ALA A 134 2.39 13.72 26.72
CA ALA A 134 1.63 13.01 27.74
C ALA A 134 0.11 13.16 27.53
N ARG A 135 -0.36 14.35 27.11
CA ARG A 135 -1.76 14.60 26.76
C ARG A 135 -2.20 13.87 25.51
N ILE A 136 -1.35 13.80 24.48
CA ILE A 136 -1.61 13.04 23.24
C ILE A 136 -1.80 11.55 23.57
N GLU A 137 -0.86 10.96 24.31
CA GLU A 137 -0.93 9.55 24.70
C GLU A 137 -2.14 9.25 25.59
N ALA A 138 -2.46 10.14 26.53
CA ALA A 138 -3.66 10.01 27.35
C ALA A 138 -4.94 10.08 26.50
N TYR A 139 -5.02 11.02 25.55
CA TYR A 139 -6.16 11.14 24.65
C TYR A 139 -6.34 9.89 23.78
N ILE A 140 -5.25 9.35 23.22
CA ILE A 140 -5.29 8.11 22.43
C ILE A 140 -5.81 6.95 23.27
N ARG A 141 -5.29 6.77 24.48
CA ARG A 141 -5.64 5.64 25.36
C ARG A 141 -7.07 5.76 25.92
N ASP A 142 -7.47 6.96 26.32
CA ASP A 142 -8.67 7.15 27.16
C ASP A 142 -9.89 7.62 26.34
N THR A 143 -9.68 8.17 25.13
CA THR A 143 -10.75 8.74 24.29
C THR A 143 -10.93 8.04 22.95
N LEU A 144 -9.84 7.69 22.27
CA LEU A 144 -9.95 7.10 20.93
C LEU A 144 -10.35 5.64 20.98
N THR A 145 -11.35 5.29 20.17
CA THR A 145 -11.67 3.91 19.87
C THR A 145 -11.18 3.54 18.47
N GLU A 146 -11.01 2.26 18.19
CA GLU A 146 -10.67 1.77 16.84
C GLU A 146 -11.62 2.27 15.75
N ARG A 147 -12.90 2.54 16.08
CA ARG A 147 -13.89 3.05 15.14
C ARG A 147 -13.60 4.50 14.73
N ASP A 148 -12.93 5.26 15.58
CA ASP A 148 -12.61 6.66 15.35
C ASP A 148 -11.39 6.83 14.45
N LEU A 149 -10.46 5.86 14.50
CA LEU A 149 -9.20 5.88 13.75
C LEU A 149 -9.39 6.08 12.25
N TRP A 150 -10.46 5.57 11.66
CA TRP A 150 -10.65 5.59 10.20
C TRP A 150 -11.80 6.49 9.74
N ARG A 151 -12.36 7.32 10.63
CA ARG A 151 -13.27 8.38 10.21
C ARG A 151 -12.50 9.48 9.47
N PRO A 152 -13.12 10.16 8.48
CA PRO A 152 -12.50 11.30 7.82
C PRO A 152 -12.04 12.34 8.86
N LEU A 153 -10.88 12.96 8.62
CA LEU A 153 -10.35 14.00 9.52
C LEU A 153 -11.07 15.34 9.37
#